data_AF-A0AAD2GWX7-F1
#
_entry.id   AF-A0AAD2GWX7-F1
#
_cell.length_a   1.000
_cell.length_b   1.000
_cell.length_c   1.000
_cell.angle_alpha   90.00
_cell.angle_beta   90.00
_cell.angle_gamma   90.00
#
_symmetry.space_group_name_H-M   'P 1'
#
loop_
_entity.id
_entity.type
_entity.pdbx_description
1 polymer ?
#
loop_
_entity_poly.entity_id
_entity_poly.type
_entity_poly.pdbx_seq_one_letter_code
_entity_poly.pdbx_strand_id
1 'polypeptide(L)'
;MSYNDIVAIPRYILPNPTLEQLDYAELPVIDFARLSDNANQLAAEATEGMRKHGFLVVINHGLTVAQIARAFDIADLPFSSVGHEEKMLYAAKLRETGSHQGYKPRNYWHIDNGVYDQLEAYTIHRDVNQREHPQALGPVLAEIQALARFAHLHIVHSILRLLAIGLELPENTFVDLHRYDATGESTLRFIKYHPRTAEDEAKTKNVWLKGHTDIGSITVLFSQPVSGLQILGKDGKWRWVKHIENGLIINAGDALERLSGGYYKPTIHRVVQPPADQRHCPRLGLFYFATADDDVKLVSCVAQSPILRLEPTTSTPSDDELAPTMETWRKTRVSSYGSKGAALTPASGGMIEEETIAGIVIKHYN
;
A
#
# COMPACT_ATOMS: atom_id res chain seq x y z
N MET A 1 26.95 -6.52 -2.40
CA MET A 1 27.27 -6.15 -3.79
C MET A 1 28.33 -5.06 -3.73
N SER A 2 29.48 -5.24 -4.38
CA SER A 2 30.47 -4.17 -4.52
C SER A 2 29.89 -3.04 -5.36
N TYR A 3 30.15 -1.79 -4.96
CA TYR A 3 29.60 -0.54 -5.53
C TYR A 3 29.94 -0.24 -7.01
N ASN A 4 30.53 -1.19 -7.75
CA ASN A 4 31.22 -0.92 -9.02
C ASN A 4 30.41 -1.18 -10.30
N ASP A 5 29.19 -1.73 -10.25
CA ASP A 5 28.40 -2.02 -11.46
C ASP A 5 26.95 -1.48 -11.35
N ILE A 6 26.77 -0.22 -10.97
CA ILE A 6 25.44 0.41 -11.07
C ILE A 6 25.14 0.65 -12.56
N VAL A 7 24.12 -0.05 -13.08
CA VAL A 7 23.70 0.08 -14.47
C VAL A 7 23.20 1.50 -14.75
N ALA A 8 23.71 2.14 -15.78
CA ALA A 8 23.21 3.44 -16.22
C ALA A 8 21.78 3.30 -16.79
N ILE A 9 20.83 4.02 -16.20
CA ILE A 9 19.44 4.12 -16.67
C ILE A 9 18.99 5.58 -16.65
N PRO A 10 17.93 5.96 -17.39
CA PRO A 10 17.40 7.32 -17.37
C PRO A 10 17.04 7.78 -15.95
N ARG A 11 17.34 9.05 -15.64
CA ARG A 11 17.00 9.65 -14.36
C ARG A 11 15.54 10.12 -14.36
N TYR A 12 14.79 9.79 -13.32
CA TYR A 12 13.48 10.36 -13.06
C TYR A 12 13.64 11.63 -12.22
N ILE A 13 13.24 12.77 -12.77
CA ILE A 13 13.31 14.06 -12.07
C ILE A 13 12.01 14.24 -11.29
N LEU A 14 12.10 14.16 -9.96
CA LEU A 14 10.97 14.43 -9.08
C LEU A 14 10.55 15.91 -9.21
N PRO A 15 9.24 16.19 -9.33
CA PRO A 15 8.74 17.56 -9.27
C PRO A 15 9.03 18.22 -7.91
N ASN A 16 8.98 19.56 -7.86
CA ASN A 16 9.06 20.26 -6.58
C ASN A 16 7.81 19.97 -5.71
N PRO A 17 7.95 19.94 -4.37
CA PRO A 17 6.80 19.94 -3.47
C PRO A 17 5.86 21.11 -3.76
N THR A 18 4.56 20.91 -3.54
CA THR A 18 3.57 21.99 -3.71
C THR A 18 3.83 23.14 -2.75
N LEU A 19 3.55 24.35 -3.21
CA LEU A 19 3.55 25.57 -2.42
C LEU A 19 2.15 25.92 -1.89
N GLU A 20 1.11 25.22 -2.37
CA GLU A 20 -0.27 25.39 -1.91
C GLU A 20 -0.42 24.93 -0.46
N GLN A 21 -1.26 25.66 0.30
CA GLN A 21 -1.60 25.27 1.67
C GLN A 21 -2.73 24.24 1.65
N LEU A 22 -2.44 23.02 2.08
CA LEU A 22 -3.38 21.91 2.12
C LEU A 22 -3.71 21.54 3.57
N ASP A 23 -4.92 21.04 3.80
CA ASP A 23 -5.32 20.47 5.09
C ASP A 23 -4.67 19.09 5.28
N TYR A 24 -3.49 19.07 5.90
CA TYR A 24 -2.70 17.86 6.09
C TYR A 24 -3.17 17.03 7.28
N ALA A 25 -3.08 15.71 7.15
CA ALA A 25 -3.18 14.81 8.29
C ALA A 25 -1.93 14.92 9.16
N GLU A 26 -2.11 15.10 10.46
CA GLU A 26 -1.03 15.09 11.47
C GLU A 26 -0.60 13.65 11.77
N LEU A 27 0.13 13.04 10.83
CA LEU A 27 0.64 11.68 10.99
C LEU A 27 1.86 11.67 11.92
N PRO A 28 1.94 10.75 12.89
CA PRO A 28 3.11 10.65 13.75
C PRO A 28 4.33 10.17 12.97
N VAL A 29 5.49 10.65 13.40
CA VAL A 29 6.78 10.32 12.81
C VAL A 29 7.50 9.32 13.72
N ILE A 30 7.77 8.14 13.18
CA ILE A 30 8.48 7.04 13.82
C ILE A 30 9.93 7.08 13.33
N ASP A 31 10.83 7.51 14.20
CA ASP A 31 12.25 7.60 13.90
C ASP A 31 12.95 6.27 14.17
N PHE A 32 13.36 5.59 13.10
CA PHE A 32 14.02 4.28 13.19
C PHE A 32 15.42 4.33 13.80
N ALA A 33 16.05 5.51 13.90
CA ALA A 33 17.31 5.64 14.65
C ALA A 33 17.14 5.34 16.14
N ARG A 34 15.90 5.37 16.67
CA ARG A 34 15.56 5.09 18.09
C ARG A 34 15.25 3.62 18.37
N LEU A 35 15.27 2.73 17.36
CA LEU A 35 14.84 1.33 17.52
C LEU A 35 15.66 0.56 18.58
N SER A 36 16.96 0.79 18.69
CA SER A 36 17.81 0.07 19.65
C SER A 36 17.61 0.51 21.10
N ASP A 37 17.31 1.79 21.33
CA ASP A 37 17.44 2.41 22.64
C ASP A 37 16.07 2.69 23.29
N ASN A 38 15.01 2.81 22.48
CA ASN A 38 13.69 3.26 22.95
C ASN A 38 12.53 2.46 22.31
N ALA A 39 12.73 1.17 22.02
CA ALA A 39 11.73 0.34 21.33
C ALA A 39 10.33 0.40 21.94
N ASN A 40 10.20 0.37 23.28
CA ASN A 40 8.89 0.43 23.95
C ASN A 40 8.18 1.78 23.78
N GLN A 41 8.92 2.89 23.86
CA GLN A 41 8.34 4.21 23.63
C GLN A 41 7.94 4.37 22.16
N LEU A 42 8.80 3.92 21.24
CA LEU A 42 8.53 3.96 19.81
C LEU A 42 7.33 3.05 19.43
N ALA A 43 7.16 1.93 20.13
CA ALA A 43 6.00 1.06 20.00
C ALA A 43 4.72 1.77 20.44
N ALA A 44 4.74 2.48 21.58
CA ALA A 44 3.59 3.28 22.01
C ALA A 44 3.23 4.37 20.99
N GLU A 45 4.21 5.09 20.45
CA GLU A 45 4.00 6.10 19.40
C GLU A 45 3.41 5.49 18.11
N ALA A 46 3.96 4.35 17.66
CA ALA A 46 3.46 3.63 16.48
C ALA A 46 2.04 3.09 16.70
N THR A 47 1.75 2.55 17.88
CA THR A 47 0.43 2.06 18.27
C THR A 47 -0.59 3.17 18.30
N GLU A 48 -0.29 4.30 18.94
CA GLU A 48 -1.19 5.47 18.95
C GLU A 48 -1.46 5.95 17.51
N GLY A 49 -0.42 6.07 16.70
CA GLY A 49 -0.53 6.46 15.29
C GLY A 49 -1.43 5.54 14.48
N MET A 50 -1.18 4.23 14.53
CA MET A 50 -1.99 3.25 13.82
C MET A 50 -3.43 3.21 14.34
N ARG A 51 -3.67 3.37 15.65
CA ARG A 51 -5.04 3.40 16.20
C ARG A 51 -5.79 4.67 15.81
N LYS A 52 -5.10 5.82 15.77
CA LYS A 52 -5.73 7.12 15.52
C LYS A 52 -5.95 7.38 14.04
N HIS A 53 -4.94 7.07 13.22
CA HIS A 53 -4.88 7.45 11.82
C HIS A 53 -4.80 6.27 10.84
N GLY A 54 -4.50 5.05 11.30
CA GLY A 54 -4.18 3.90 10.43
C GLY A 54 -2.94 4.11 9.55
N PHE A 55 -2.21 5.21 9.78
CA PHE A 55 -1.11 5.72 9.00
C PHE A 55 -0.05 6.30 9.94
N LEU A 56 1.21 6.17 9.55
CA LEU A 56 2.35 6.84 10.19
C LEU A 56 3.43 7.16 9.15
N VAL A 57 4.41 7.98 9.52
CA VAL A 57 5.60 8.22 8.70
C VAL A 57 6.82 7.62 9.37
N VAL A 58 7.68 6.95 8.62
CA VAL A 58 8.98 6.48 9.08
C VAL A 58 10.09 7.32 8.48
N ILE A 59 11.06 7.71 9.30
CA ILE A 59 12.29 8.40 8.90
C ILE A 59 13.52 7.66 9.44
N ASN A 60 14.71 8.03 8.96
CA ASN A 60 15.99 7.44 9.37
C ASN A 60 16.01 5.91 9.26
N HIS A 61 15.30 5.38 8.26
CA HIS A 61 15.13 3.95 8.04
C HIS A 61 16.37 3.25 7.48
N GLY A 62 17.41 4.00 7.10
CA GLY A 62 18.69 3.46 6.63
C GLY A 62 18.89 3.51 5.11
N LEU A 63 17.92 4.00 4.32
CA LEU A 63 18.16 4.36 2.92
C LEU A 63 18.50 5.84 2.82
N THR A 64 19.49 6.16 1.99
CA THR A 64 19.87 7.52 1.64
C THR A 64 18.92 8.11 0.60
N VAL A 65 18.85 9.44 0.54
CA VAL A 65 18.12 10.17 -0.53
C VAL A 65 18.53 9.70 -1.92
N ALA A 66 19.83 9.42 -2.13
CA ALA A 66 20.34 8.93 -3.41
C ALA A 66 19.81 7.53 -3.78
N GLN A 67 19.70 6.61 -2.80
CA GLN A 67 19.11 5.29 -3.00
C GLN A 67 17.60 5.38 -3.30
N ILE A 68 16.87 6.28 -2.63
CA ILE A 68 15.45 6.53 -2.95
C ILE A 68 15.29 7.12 -4.35
N ALA A 69 16.11 8.12 -4.72
CA ALA A 69 16.09 8.68 -6.05
C ALA A 69 16.37 7.61 -7.13
N ARG A 70 17.35 6.73 -6.87
CA ARG A 70 17.63 5.56 -7.74
C ARG A 70 16.43 4.61 -7.83
N ALA A 71 15.74 4.35 -6.72
CA ALA A 71 14.53 3.52 -6.74
C ALA A 71 13.41 4.15 -7.59
N PHE A 72 13.28 5.48 -7.62
CA PHE A 72 12.35 6.18 -8.51
C PHE A 72 12.78 6.17 -9.98
N ASP A 73 14.07 6.24 -10.29
CA ASP A 73 14.56 6.00 -11.67
C ASP A 73 14.09 4.63 -12.17
N ILE A 74 14.29 3.60 -11.35
CA ILE A 74 13.90 2.22 -11.65
C ILE A 74 12.38 2.10 -11.77
N ALA A 75 11.63 2.73 -10.87
CA ALA A 75 10.16 2.70 -10.86
C ALA A 75 9.54 3.33 -12.12
N ASP A 76 10.24 4.27 -12.77
CA ASP A 76 9.76 4.90 -14.01
C ASP A 76 10.03 4.05 -15.26
N LEU A 77 11.03 3.16 -15.23
CA LEU A 77 11.46 2.37 -16.39
C LEU A 77 10.33 1.63 -17.10
N PRO A 78 9.41 0.93 -16.41
CA PRO A 78 8.31 0.24 -17.09
C PRO A 78 7.42 1.18 -17.90
N PHE A 79 7.40 2.47 -17.56
CA PHE A 79 6.52 3.45 -18.19
C PHE A 79 7.23 4.24 -19.30
N SER A 80 8.50 4.61 -19.08
CA SER A 80 9.27 5.44 -20.00
C SER A 80 10.14 4.67 -21.00
N SER A 81 10.51 3.43 -20.68
CA SER A 81 11.50 2.67 -21.46
C SER A 81 10.98 1.36 -22.06
N VAL A 82 9.72 0.99 -21.79
CA VAL A 82 9.09 -0.24 -22.31
C VAL A 82 8.00 0.13 -23.31
N GLY A 83 8.10 -0.42 -24.52
CA GLY A 83 7.12 -0.21 -25.60
C GLY A 83 5.74 -0.79 -25.29
N HIS A 84 4.69 -0.29 -25.94
CA HIS A 84 3.33 -0.76 -25.69
C HIS A 84 3.15 -2.26 -25.93
N GLU A 85 3.68 -2.80 -27.03
CA GLU A 85 3.56 -4.22 -27.37
C GLU A 85 4.19 -5.11 -26.30
N GLU A 86 5.40 -4.78 -25.86
CA GLU A 86 6.10 -5.51 -24.80
C GLU A 86 5.36 -5.38 -23.46
N LYS A 87 4.88 -4.19 -23.08
CA LYS A 87 4.04 -3.99 -21.88
C LYS A 87 2.86 -4.97 -21.85
N MET A 88 2.22 -5.19 -23.00
CA MET A 88 1.05 -6.06 -23.11
C MET A 88 1.40 -7.56 -23.01
N LEU A 89 2.63 -7.99 -23.35
CA LEU A 89 3.08 -9.36 -23.08
C LEU A 89 3.08 -9.68 -21.58
N TYR A 90 3.35 -8.67 -20.75
CA TYR A 90 3.39 -8.79 -19.30
C TYR A 90 2.10 -8.28 -18.64
N ALA A 91 0.98 -8.16 -19.37
CA ALA A 91 -0.28 -7.66 -18.82
C ALA A 91 -0.73 -8.47 -17.59
N ALA A 92 -1.16 -7.75 -16.55
CA ALA A 92 -1.63 -8.32 -15.31
C ALA A 92 -3.02 -8.95 -15.50
N LYS A 93 -3.18 -10.19 -15.02
CA LYS A 93 -4.40 -11.00 -15.18
C LYS A 93 -5.28 -10.95 -13.93
N LEU A 94 -5.68 -9.75 -13.51
CA LEU A 94 -6.31 -9.50 -12.21
C LEU A 94 -7.55 -10.37 -11.97
N ARG A 95 -8.46 -10.41 -12.95
CA ARG A 95 -9.72 -11.17 -12.83
C ARG A 95 -9.54 -12.68 -12.92
N GLU A 96 -8.58 -13.14 -13.72
CA GLU A 96 -8.35 -14.58 -13.95
C GLU A 96 -7.57 -15.23 -12.81
N THR A 97 -6.60 -14.50 -12.24
CA THR A 97 -5.62 -15.07 -11.30
C THR A 97 -5.75 -14.54 -9.87
N GLY A 98 -6.49 -13.44 -9.67
CA GLY A 98 -6.50 -12.74 -8.39
C GLY A 98 -5.14 -12.14 -8.02
N SER A 99 -4.25 -11.92 -9.01
CA SER A 99 -2.94 -11.30 -8.82
C SER A 99 -2.82 -9.99 -9.60
N HIS A 100 -2.15 -9.03 -8.97
CA HIS A 100 -1.80 -7.75 -9.57
C HIS A 100 -0.48 -7.79 -10.35
N GLN A 101 0.25 -8.92 -10.33
CA GLN A 101 1.57 -9.04 -10.95
C GLN A 101 1.55 -8.76 -12.44
N GLY A 102 2.53 -7.99 -12.91
CA GLY A 102 2.64 -7.53 -14.29
C GLY A 102 2.10 -6.12 -14.50
N TYR A 103 1.80 -5.80 -15.76
CA TYR A 103 1.44 -4.48 -16.22
C TYR A 103 -0.08 -4.28 -16.26
N LYS A 104 -0.58 -3.25 -15.60
CA LYS A 104 -1.96 -2.76 -15.74
C LYS A 104 -1.95 -1.51 -16.62
N PRO A 105 -2.61 -1.51 -17.80
CA PRO A 105 -2.63 -0.35 -18.68
C PRO A 105 -3.51 0.77 -18.12
N ARG A 106 -3.35 1.98 -18.70
CA ARG A 106 -4.32 3.07 -18.58
C ARG A 106 -5.67 2.65 -19.18
N ASN A 107 -6.72 3.39 -18.81
CA ASN A 107 -8.09 3.18 -19.26
C ASN A 107 -8.66 1.78 -18.91
N TYR A 108 -8.23 1.20 -17.79
CA TYR A 108 -8.62 -0.17 -17.43
C TYR A 108 -9.87 -0.19 -16.55
N TRP A 109 -9.90 0.65 -15.51
CA TRP A 109 -10.99 0.78 -14.57
C TRP A 109 -11.84 1.98 -14.92
N HIS A 110 -13.16 1.79 -14.86
CA HIS A 110 -14.12 2.88 -14.88
C HIS A 110 -14.08 3.58 -13.52
N ILE A 111 -13.97 4.91 -13.54
CA ILE A 111 -13.97 5.74 -12.33
C ILE A 111 -15.40 6.21 -12.04
N ASP A 112 -15.92 7.10 -12.87
CA ASP A 112 -17.27 7.65 -12.75
C ASP A 112 -17.70 8.32 -14.06
N ASN A 113 -19.00 8.50 -14.32
CA ASN A 113 -19.56 9.29 -15.42
C ASN A 113 -18.93 9.02 -16.82
N GLY A 114 -18.56 7.76 -17.07
CA GLY A 114 -17.98 7.30 -18.33
C GLY A 114 -16.47 7.54 -18.48
N VAL A 115 -15.83 8.12 -17.46
CA VAL A 115 -14.38 8.36 -17.42
C VAL A 115 -13.66 7.11 -16.91
N TYR A 116 -12.57 6.75 -17.59
CA TYR A 116 -11.68 5.68 -17.19
C TYR A 116 -10.39 6.23 -16.56
N ASP A 117 -9.73 5.40 -15.76
CA ASP A 117 -8.52 5.80 -15.06
C ASP A 117 -7.37 6.15 -16.03
N GLN A 118 -6.63 7.22 -15.75
CA GLN A 118 -5.36 7.54 -16.43
C GLN A 118 -4.16 7.03 -15.61
N LEU A 119 -4.28 5.84 -15.04
CA LEU A 119 -3.26 5.21 -14.20
C LEU A 119 -2.73 3.95 -14.89
N GLU A 120 -1.41 3.84 -14.98
CA GLU A 120 -0.74 2.58 -15.33
C GLU A 120 0.07 2.10 -14.12
N ALA A 121 0.24 0.79 -14.00
CA ALA A 121 1.00 0.20 -12.91
C ALA A 121 1.81 -1.00 -13.39
N TYR A 122 2.94 -1.23 -12.73
CA TYR A 122 3.72 -2.45 -12.90
C TYR A 122 4.00 -3.05 -11.51
N THR A 123 3.54 -4.27 -11.28
CA THR A 123 3.69 -4.98 -10.00
C THR A 123 4.66 -6.15 -10.16
N ILE A 124 5.64 -6.22 -9.26
CA ILE A 124 6.70 -7.22 -9.22
C ILE A 124 6.62 -7.96 -7.89
N HIS A 125 6.66 -9.29 -7.94
CA HIS A 125 6.75 -10.09 -6.73
C HIS A 125 8.08 -9.87 -5.99
N ARG A 126 8.12 -9.98 -4.66
CA ARG A 126 9.37 -9.81 -3.88
C ARG A 126 10.51 -10.72 -4.35
N ASP A 127 10.17 -11.92 -4.80
CA ASP A 127 11.04 -12.77 -5.60
C ASP A 127 10.83 -12.45 -7.08
N VAL A 128 11.77 -11.67 -7.63
CA VAL A 128 11.77 -11.19 -9.01
C VAL A 128 12.01 -12.30 -10.03
N ASN A 129 12.39 -13.50 -9.60
CA ASN A 129 12.69 -14.61 -10.53
C ASN A 129 11.47 -15.50 -10.81
N GLN A 130 10.33 -15.25 -10.16
CA GLN A 130 9.10 -16.03 -10.38
C GLN A 130 8.53 -15.89 -11.79
N ARG A 131 8.94 -14.85 -12.52
CA ARG A 131 8.51 -14.61 -13.89
C ARG A 131 9.56 -13.83 -14.65
N GLU A 132 9.44 -13.85 -15.96
CA GLU A 132 10.15 -12.93 -16.83
C GLU A 132 9.59 -11.50 -16.70
N HIS A 133 10.47 -10.54 -16.97
CA HIS A 133 10.21 -9.11 -16.91
C HIS A 133 10.62 -8.44 -18.24
N PRO A 134 10.07 -7.26 -18.57
CA PRO A 134 10.50 -6.48 -19.72
C PRO A 134 12.02 -6.30 -19.79
N GLN A 135 12.57 -6.25 -21.00
CA GLN A 135 13.99 -6.15 -21.28
C GLN A 135 14.65 -4.99 -20.53
N ALA A 136 13.96 -3.84 -20.45
CA ALA A 136 14.46 -2.65 -19.76
C ALA A 136 14.67 -2.85 -18.24
N LEU A 137 13.95 -3.78 -17.61
CA LEU A 137 14.10 -4.08 -16.19
C LEU A 137 15.17 -5.13 -15.91
N GLY A 138 15.50 -5.99 -16.88
CA GLY A 138 16.47 -7.08 -16.73
C GLY A 138 17.76 -6.68 -16.02
N PRO A 139 18.45 -5.60 -16.47
CA PRO A 139 19.70 -5.15 -15.84
C PRO A 139 19.58 -4.68 -14.38
N VAL A 140 18.39 -4.30 -13.91
CA VAL A 140 18.16 -3.73 -12.57
C VAL A 140 17.34 -4.65 -11.66
N LEU A 141 17.04 -5.89 -12.07
CA LEU A 141 16.27 -6.85 -11.26
C LEU A 141 16.91 -7.12 -9.89
N ALA A 142 18.25 -7.17 -9.83
CA ALA A 142 18.98 -7.33 -8.56
C ALA A 142 18.78 -6.13 -7.61
N GLU A 143 18.71 -4.91 -8.14
CA GLU A 143 18.41 -3.70 -7.36
C GLU A 143 16.96 -3.70 -6.87
N ILE A 144 16.01 -4.11 -7.72
CA ILE A 144 14.59 -4.28 -7.37
C ILE A 144 14.44 -5.31 -6.25
N GLN A 145 15.09 -6.47 -6.37
CA GLN A 145 15.06 -7.51 -5.35
C GLN A 145 15.70 -7.05 -4.03
N ALA A 146 16.82 -6.31 -4.10
CA ALA A 146 17.45 -5.75 -2.92
C ALA A 146 16.55 -4.73 -2.20
N LEU A 147 15.85 -3.87 -2.96
CA LEU A 147 14.88 -2.93 -2.42
C LEU A 147 13.67 -3.64 -1.79
N ALA A 148 13.13 -4.67 -2.44
CA ALA A 148 12.05 -5.50 -1.91
C ALA A 148 12.46 -6.19 -0.60
N ARG A 149 13.66 -6.78 -0.58
CA ARG A 149 14.24 -7.41 0.61
C ARG A 149 14.44 -6.41 1.74
N PHE A 150 14.93 -5.22 1.44
CA PHE A 150 15.10 -4.16 2.42
C PHE A 150 13.77 -3.70 3.00
N ALA A 151 12.80 -3.40 2.14
CA ALA A 151 11.46 -2.99 2.57
C ALA A 151 10.82 -4.06 3.47
N HIS A 152 10.97 -5.34 3.14
CA HIS A 152 10.40 -6.42 3.94
C HIS A 152 11.11 -6.62 5.29
N LEU A 153 12.42 -6.89 5.25
CA LEU A 153 13.18 -7.33 6.43
C LEU A 153 13.51 -6.17 7.38
N HIS A 154 13.68 -4.95 6.87
CA HIS A 154 14.07 -3.81 7.69
C HIS A 154 12.90 -2.88 8.01
N ILE A 155 11.96 -2.66 7.07
CA ILE A 155 10.84 -1.74 7.30
C ILE A 155 9.65 -2.48 7.88
N VAL A 156 9.09 -3.43 7.13
CA VAL A 156 7.88 -4.17 7.53
C VAL A 156 8.11 -4.91 8.83
N HIS A 157 9.18 -5.69 8.96
CA HIS A 157 9.46 -6.42 10.21
C HIS A 157 9.64 -5.49 11.42
N SER A 158 10.30 -4.34 11.28
CA SER A 158 10.45 -3.39 12.38
C SER A 158 9.11 -2.81 12.81
N ILE A 159 8.25 -2.43 11.86
CA ILE A 159 6.88 -1.97 12.16
C ILE A 159 6.08 -3.09 12.83
N LEU A 160 6.11 -4.32 12.29
CA LEU A 160 5.39 -5.46 12.85
C LEU A 160 5.84 -5.76 14.30
N ARG A 161 7.13 -5.63 14.62
CA ARG A 161 7.63 -5.75 16.00
C ARG A 161 7.08 -4.68 16.92
N LEU A 162 7.13 -3.41 16.50
CA LEU A 162 6.56 -2.30 17.29
C LEU A 162 5.07 -2.51 17.56
N LEU A 163 4.32 -2.96 16.55
CA LEU A 163 2.89 -3.22 16.68
C LEU A 163 2.57 -4.45 17.55
N ALA A 164 3.41 -5.48 17.54
CA ALA A 164 3.29 -6.62 18.45
C ALA A 164 3.57 -6.21 19.91
N ILE A 165 4.63 -5.43 20.15
CA ILE A 165 4.97 -4.88 21.47
C ILE A 165 3.82 -4.02 22.01
N GLY A 166 3.21 -3.18 21.17
CA GLY A 166 2.06 -2.36 21.55
C GLY A 166 0.78 -3.14 21.90
N LEU A 167 0.73 -4.42 21.51
CA LEU A 167 -0.31 -5.36 21.94
C LEU A 167 0.11 -6.22 23.13
N GLU A 168 1.28 -5.95 23.73
CA GLU A 168 1.90 -6.77 24.77
C GLU A 168 2.07 -8.24 24.34
N LEU A 169 2.36 -8.46 23.05
CA LEU A 169 2.71 -9.76 22.48
C LEU A 169 4.23 -9.90 22.37
N PRO A 170 4.76 -11.14 22.25
CA PRO A 170 6.14 -11.34 21.82
C PRO A 170 6.43 -10.56 20.53
N GLU A 171 7.57 -9.86 20.47
CA GLU A 171 7.87 -8.93 19.37
C GLU A 171 7.81 -9.58 17.98
N ASN A 172 8.14 -10.87 17.85
CA ASN A 172 8.13 -11.56 16.57
C ASN A 172 6.77 -12.18 16.19
N THR A 173 5.71 -12.03 17.01
CA THR A 173 4.40 -12.64 16.74
C THR A 173 3.87 -12.34 15.34
N PHE A 174 3.97 -11.10 14.87
CA PHE A 174 3.57 -10.79 13.49
C PHE A 174 4.67 -11.06 12.47
N VAL A 175 5.94 -10.93 12.85
CA VAL A 175 7.09 -11.22 11.94
C VAL A 175 7.07 -12.68 11.47
N ASP A 176 6.74 -13.61 12.36
CA ASP A 176 6.71 -15.04 12.07
C ASP A 176 5.60 -15.43 11.08
N LEU A 177 4.60 -14.55 10.90
CA LEU A 177 3.54 -14.68 9.89
C LEU A 177 3.89 -14.03 8.54
N HIS A 178 5.03 -13.35 8.45
CA HIS A 178 5.48 -12.60 7.28
C HIS A 178 6.94 -12.96 6.97
N ARG A 179 7.19 -14.22 6.63
CA ARG A 179 8.55 -14.70 6.37
C ARG A 179 8.93 -14.38 4.93
N TYR A 180 10.10 -13.77 4.75
CA TYR A 180 10.53 -13.32 3.41
C TYR A 180 10.59 -14.45 2.38
N ASP A 181 11.12 -15.62 2.79
CA ASP A 181 11.34 -16.77 1.91
C ASP A 181 10.14 -17.74 1.84
N ALA A 182 9.06 -17.50 2.60
CA ALA A 182 7.86 -18.33 2.54
C ALA A 182 7.05 -18.04 1.27
N THR A 183 6.10 -18.92 0.94
CA THR A 183 5.11 -18.67 -0.13
C THR A 183 4.17 -17.54 0.30
N GLY A 184 3.95 -16.56 -0.57
CA GLY A 184 3.07 -15.41 -0.30
C GLY A 184 3.15 -14.39 -1.43
N GLU A 185 2.38 -13.30 -1.36
CA GLU A 185 2.26 -12.33 -2.47
C GLU A 185 2.63 -10.89 -2.06
N SER A 186 3.69 -10.74 -1.26
CA SER A 186 4.27 -9.42 -1.03
C SER A 186 4.96 -8.92 -2.31
N THR A 187 4.71 -7.66 -2.68
CA THR A 187 5.07 -7.11 -4.00
C THR A 187 5.63 -5.70 -3.92
N LEU A 188 6.57 -5.37 -4.81
CA LEU A 188 6.85 -3.98 -5.19
C LEU A 188 5.86 -3.58 -6.28
N ARG A 189 5.32 -2.37 -6.18
CA ARG A 189 4.44 -1.80 -7.22
C ARG A 189 4.87 -0.40 -7.57
N PHE A 190 5.01 -0.16 -8.87
CA PHE A 190 5.17 1.16 -9.44
C PHE A 190 3.82 1.58 -10.02
N ILE A 191 3.40 2.81 -9.74
CA ILE A 191 2.13 3.34 -10.22
C ILE A 191 2.36 4.74 -10.78
N LYS A 192 2.00 4.97 -12.03
CA LYS A 192 2.08 6.30 -12.65
C LYS A 192 0.68 6.82 -12.95
N TYR A 193 0.34 7.94 -12.31
CA TYR A 193 -0.89 8.67 -12.56
C TYR A 193 -0.58 9.80 -13.53
N HIS A 194 -1.39 9.91 -14.58
CA HIS A 194 -1.25 10.95 -15.60
C HIS A 194 -2.35 12.00 -15.46
N PRO A 195 -2.04 13.29 -15.73
CA PRO A 195 -3.05 14.35 -15.77
C PRO A 195 -4.22 14.01 -16.69
N ARG A 196 -5.42 14.46 -16.33
CA ARG A 196 -6.65 14.31 -17.11
C ARG A 196 -7.08 15.65 -17.71
N THR A 197 -8.01 15.60 -18.65
CA THR A 197 -8.64 16.81 -19.18
C THR A 197 -9.50 17.48 -18.10
N ALA A 198 -9.69 18.79 -18.17
CA ALA A 198 -10.56 19.51 -17.21
C ALA A 198 -12.01 18.96 -17.21
N GLU A 199 -12.48 18.47 -18.35
CA GLU A 199 -13.79 17.83 -18.47
C GLU A 199 -13.85 16.51 -17.67
N ASP A 200 -12.84 15.65 -17.81
CA ASP A 200 -12.78 14.39 -17.06
C ASP A 200 -12.63 14.62 -15.56
N GLU A 201 -11.87 15.64 -15.16
CA GLU A 201 -11.70 16.03 -13.76
C GLU A 201 -13.03 16.50 -13.16
N ALA A 202 -13.79 17.32 -13.90
CA ALA A 202 -15.13 17.73 -13.47
C ALA A 202 -16.09 16.53 -13.35
N LYS A 203 -16.09 15.62 -14.34
CA LYS A 203 -16.91 14.40 -14.35
C LYS A 203 -16.59 13.44 -13.22
N THR A 204 -15.35 13.42 -12.75
CA THR A 204 -14.88 12.50 -11.68
C THR A 204 -14.71 13.19 -10.33
N LYS A 205 -15.13 14.46 -10.19
CA LYS A 205 -14.93 15.27 -8.98
C LYS A 205 -13.45 15.27 -8.53
N ASN A 206 -12.53 15.29 -9.49
CA ASN A 206 -11.08 15.24 -9.30
C ASN A 206 -10.56 13.94 -8.66
N VAL A 207 -11.34 12.85 -8.59
CA VAL A 207 -10.91 11.58 -7.99
C VAL A 207 -10.16 10.74 -9.02
N TRP A 208 -8.88 10.47 -8.73
CA TRP A 208 -8.02 9.67 -9.58
C TRP A 208 -8.07 8.17 -9.25
N LEU A 209 -8.15 7.85 -7.95
CA LEU A 209 -8.37 6.51 -7.40
C LEU A 209 -9.35 6.63 -6.23
N LYS A 210 -10.42 5.84 -6.24
CA LYS A 210 -11.49 5.90 -5.23
C LYS A 210 -11.02 5.52 -3.82
N GLY A 211 -11.82 5.88 -2.82
CA GLY A 211 -11.60 5.50 -1.44
C GLY A 211 -11.56 3.98 -1.26
N HIS A 212 -10.46 3.46 -0.72
CA HIS A 212 -10.30 2.04 -0.44
C HIS A 212 -9.39 1.81 0.78
N THR A 213 -9.38 0.58 1.27
CA THR A 213 -8.36 0.05 2.17
C THR A 213 -7.46 -0.94 1.43
N ASP A 214 -6.24 -1.13 1.93
CA ASP A 214 -5.32 -2.10 1.36
C ASP A 214 -5.64 -3.51 1.85
N ILE A 215 -5.56 -4.49 0.95
CA ILE A 215 -5.94 -5.89 1.24
C ILE A 215 -4.97 -6.59 2.20
N GLY A 216 -3.68 -6.23 2.11
CA GLY A 216 -2.58 -6.89 2.82
C GLY A 216 -2.48 -6.48 4.30
N SER A 217 -1.29 -6.61 4.87
CA SER A 217 -1.03 -6.32 6.28
C SER A 217 -0.48 -4.92 6.48
N ILE A 218 0.60 -4.60 5.78
CA ILE A 218 1.30 -3.30 5.85
C ILE A 218 1.65 -2.87 4.43
N THR A 219 1.42 -1.60 4.13
CA THR A 219 1.91 -0.96 2.91
C THR A 219 3.01 0.02 3.27
N VAL A 220 4.12 -0.03 2.52
CA VAL A 220 5.21 0.96 2.58
C VAL A 220 5.16 1.79 1.30
N LEU A 221 4.75 3.04 1.40
CA LEU A 221 4.78 4.02 0.31
C LEU A 221 6.01 4.92 0.47
N PHE A 222 6.88 4.90 -0.54
CA PHE A 222 8.03 5.79 -0.60
C PHE A 222 7.55 7.20 -0.93
N SER A 223 7.81 8.17 -0.05
CA SER A 223 7.26 9.52 -0.19
C SER A 223 7.81 10.22 -1.42
N GLN A 224 6.96 10.96 -2.11
CA GLN A 224 7.30 11.73 -3.30
C GLN A 224 6.53 13.06 -3.33
N PRO A 225 7.02 14.09 -4.05
CA PRO A 225 6.57 15.48 -3.84
C PRO A 225 5.20 15.85 -4.43
N VAL A 226 4.68 15.11 -5.41
CA VAL A 226 3.37 15.39 -6.03
C VAL A 226 2.25 14.99 -5.09
N SER A 227 1.58 15.99 -4.52
CA SER A 227 0.44 15.80 -3.61
C SER A 227 -0.73 15.16 -4.36
N GLY A 228 -1.47 14.32 -3.67
CA GLY A 228 -2.61 13.60 -4.28
C GLY A 228 -3.21 12.55 -3.36
N LEU A 229 -2.41 11.96 -2.45
CA LEU A 229 -2.90 11.01 -1.47
C LEU A 229 -3.70 11.75 -0.38
N GLN A 230 -4.93 11.27 -0.12
CA GLN A 230 -5.75 11.70 1.00
C GLN A 230 -6.20 10.50 1.83
N ILE A 231 -6.33 10.71 3.14
CA ILE A 231 -6.90 9.74 4.08
C ILE A 231 -8.20 10.29 4.67
N LEU A 232 -9.15 9.40 4.96
CA LEU A 232 -10.42 9.75 5.58
C LEU A 232 -10.29 9.67 7.10
N GLY A 233 -10.32 10.81 7.78
CA GLY A 233 -10.29 10.88 9.24
C GLY A 233 -11.55 10.28 9.87
N LYS A 234 -11.47 9.95 11.17
CA LYS A 234 -12.62 9.45 11.96
C LYS A 234 -13.78 10.47 12.04
N ASP A 235 -13.49 11.74 11.79
CA ASP A 235 -14.47 12.83 11.69
C ASP A 235 -15.14 12.92 10.30
N GLY A 236 -14.87 11.96 9.40
CA GLY A 236 -15.43 11.91 8.05
C GLY A 236 -14.80 12.90 7.08
N LYS A 237 -13.67 13.54 7.42
CA LYS A 237 -13.01 14.54 6.58
C LYS A 237 -11.77 13.98 5.89
N TRP A 238 -11.66 14.24 4.59
CA TRP A 238 -10.47 13.94 3.80
C TRP A 238 -9.35 14.92 4.13
N ARG A 239 -8.17 14.39 4.49
CA ARG A 239 -6.96 15.18 4.70
C ARG A 239 -5.82 14.68 3.85
N TRP A 240 -4.96 15.58 3.42
CA TRP A 240 -3.82 15.28 2.54
C TRP A 240 -2.69 14.63 3.34
N VAL A 241 -1.96 13.71 2.71
CA VAL A 241 -0.72 13.19 3.27
C VAL A 241 0.43 14.08 2.80
N LYS A 242 1.14 14.68 3.76
CA LYS A 242 2.26 15.59 3.48
C LYS A 242 3.46 14.81 2.95
N HIS A 243 4.14 15.36 1.94
CA HIS A 243 5.43 14.85 1.51
C HIS A 243 6.50 15.10 2.59
N ILE A 244 7.28 14.08 2.91
CA ILE A 244 8.47 14.17 3.76
C ILE A 244 9.63 13.63 2.94
N GLU A 245 10.66 14.45 2.73
CA GLU A 245 11.86 14.03 2.00
C GLU A 245 12.50 12.83 2.71
N ASN A 246 12.83 11.79 1.94
CA ASN A 246 13.33 10.52 2.47
C ASN A 246 12.44 9.89 3.56
N GLY A 247 11.14 10.18 3.56
CA GLY A 247 10.16 9.55 4.44
C GLY A 247 9.46 8.38 3.77
N LEU A 248 9.00 7.42 4.58
CA LEU A 248 8.13 6.34 4.15
C LEU A 248 6.76 6.51 4.82
N ILE A 249 5.70 6.55 4.04
CA ILE A 249 4.33 6.52 4.55
C ILE A 249 3.94 5.06 4.75
N ILE A 250 3.57 4.69 5.96
CA ILE A 250 3.18 3.33 6.33
C ILE A 250 1.71 3.30 6.68
N ASN A 251 0.95 2.33 6.17
CA ASN A 251 -0.43 2.12 6.59
C ASN A 251 -0.75 0.65 6.84
N ALA A 252 -1.71 0.43 7.73
CA ALA A 252 -2.31 -0.88 7.97
C ALA A 252 -3.26 -1.24 6.83
N GLY A 253 -3.33 -2.54 6.51
CA GLY A 253 -4.32 -3.13 5.64
C GLY A 253 -5.26 -4.08 6.39
N ASP A 254 -6.24 -4.61 5.65
CA ASP A 254 -7.32 -5.43 6.20
C ASP A 254 -6.82 -6.73 6.83
N ALA A 255 -5.73 -7.32 6.33
CA ALA A 255 -5.16 -8.53 6.92
C ALA A 255 -4.61 -8.28 8.32
N LEU A 256 -3.97 -7.13 8.55
CA LEU A 256 -3.47 -6.76 9.89
C LEU A 256 -4.62 -6.41 10.83
N GLU A 257 -5.70 -5.81 10.35
CA GLU A 257 -6.91 -5.63 11.16
C GLU A 257 -7.40 -6.98 11.69
N ARG A 258 -7.47 -7.99 10.82
CA ARG A 258 -7.90 -9.33 11.21
C ARG A 258 -6.97 -9.97 12.22
N LEU A 259 -5.68 -9.97 11.94
CA LEU A 259 -4.65 -10.55 12.82
C LEU A 259 -4.63 -9.85 14.19
N SER A 260 -4.81 -8.52 14.23
CA SER A 260 -4.84 -7.73 15.46
C SER A 260 -6.20 -7.67 16.15
N GLY A 261 -7.19 -8.43 15.66
CA GLY A 261 -8.54 -8.44 16.20
C GLY A 261 -9.20 -7.07 16.21
N GLY A 262 -9.01 -6.27 15.15
CA GLY A 262 -9.59 -4.94 14.95
C GLY A 262 -8.90 -3.80 15.70
N TYR A 263 -7.76 -4.05 16.34
CA TYR A 263 -7.04 -3.04 17.10
C TYR A 263 -6.29 -2.04 16.20
N TYR A 264 -5.62 -2.53 15.15
CA TYR A 264 -5.02 -1.71 14.11
C TYR A 264 -5.94 -1.67 12.89
N LYS A 265 -6.68 -0.58 12.75
CA LYS A 265 -7.68 -0.45 11.67
C LYS A 265 -7.08 0.21 10.42
N PRO A 266 -7.31 -0.36 9.23
CA PRO A 266 -6.97 0.30 7.98
C PRO A 266 -7.79 1.58 7.86
N THR A 267 -7.18 2.60 7.29
CA THR A 267 -7.85 3.87 7.04
C THR A 267 -8.11 4.00 5.55
N ILE A 268 -9.36 4.37 5.23
CA ILE A 268 -9.78 4.58 3.85
C ILE A 268 -8.95 5.72 3.27
N HIS A 269 -8.36 5.49 2.13
CA HIS A 269 -7.52 6.45 1.44
C HIS A 269 -7.83 6.48 -0.05
N ARG A 270 -7.56 7.63 -0.68
CA ARG A 270 -7.84 7.88 -2.09
C ARG A 270 -6.71 8.68 -2.74
N VAL A 271 -6.70 8.72 -4.06
CA VAL A 271 -5.83 9.66 -4.80
C VAL A 271 -6.72 10.63 -5.56
N VAL A 272 -6.43 11.92 -5.44
CA VAL A 272 -7.12 13.01 -6.14
C VAL A 272 -6.15 13.77 -7.05
N GLN A 273 -6.72 14.62 -7.91
CA GLN A 273 -5.95 15.58 -8.70
C GLN A 273 -5.02 16.39 -7.79
N PRO A 274 -3.75 16.56 -8.18
CA PRO A 274 -2.82 17.42 -7.46
C PRO A 274 -3.30 18.88 -7.36
N PRO A 275 -2.76 19.65 -6.40
CA PRO A 275 -2.95 21.10 -6.32
C PRO A 275 -2.56 21.81 -7.62
N ALA A 276 -3.02 23.06 -7.80
CA ALA A 276 -2.94 23.80 -9.05
C ALA A 276 -1.52 23.89 -9.63
N ASP A 277 -0.53 24.10 -8.76
CA ASP A 277 0.89 24.18 -9.10
C ASP A 277 1.51 22.83 -9.54
N GLN A 278 0.82 21.71 -9.33
CA GLN A 278 1.27 20.36 -9.66
C GLN A 278 0.38 19.61 -10.65
N ARG A 279 -0.75 20.17 -11.11
CA ARG A 279 -1.72 19.48 -12.01
C ARG A 279 -1.11 18.95 -13.31
N HIS A 280 -0.05 19.58 -13.79
CA HIS A 280 0.64 19.20 -15.02
C HIS A 280 1.66 18.07 -14.81
N CYS A 281 2.00 17.75 -13.56
CA CYS A 281 2.99 16.75 -13.22
C CYS A 281 2.34 15.35 -13.20
N PRO A 282 2.93 14.34 -13.88
CA PRO A 282 2.60 12.97 -13.59
C PRO A 282 3.07 12.63 -12.16
N ARG A 283 2.28 11.81 -11.46
CA ARG A 283 2.61 11.33 -10.12
C ARG A 283 3.12 9.90 -10.21
N LEU A 284 4.39 9.66 -9.91
CA LEU A 284 4.98 8.33 -9.83
C LEU A 284 5.03 7.87 -8.37
N GLY A 285 4.33 6.79 -8.04
CA GLY A 285 4.38 6.16 -6.73
C GLY A 285 5.16 4.85 -6.76
N LEU A 286 5.89 4.60 -5.67
CA LEU A 286 6.64 3.39 -5.41
C LEU A 286 6.15 2.83 -4.07
N PHE A 287 5.66 1.58 -4.11
CA PHE A 287 5.01 0.92 -2.98
C PHE A 287 5.62 -0.46 -2.76
N TYR A 288 5.72 -0.88 -1.50
CA TYR A 288 5.90 -2.26 -1.11
C TYR A 288 4.66 -2.71 -0.34
N PHE A 289 3.88 -3.62 -0.90
CA PHE A 289 2.72 -4.22 -0.26
C PHE A 289 3.14 -5.51 0.42
N ALA A 290 3.06 -5.57 1.75
CA ALA A 290 3.33 -6.77 2.52
C ALA A 290 2.03 -7.52 2.82
N THR A 291 2.05 -8.82 2.59
CA THR A 291 1.02 -9.77 3.01
C THR A 291 1.62 -10.76 3.99
N ALA A 292 0.79 -11.36 4.84
CA ALA A 292 1.20 -12.58 5.53
C ALA A 292 1.54 -13.69 4.51
N ASP A 293 2.18 -14.76 4.99
CA ASP A 293 2.42 -15.96 4.21
C ASP A 293 1.08 -16.55 3.74
N ASP A 294 1.04 -17.14 2.56
CA ASP A 294 -0.22 -17.54 1.89
C ASP A 294 -1.02 -18.57 2.72
N ASP A 295 -0.35 -19.43 3.49
CA ASP A 295 -0.93 -20.46 4.36
C ASP A 295 -1.39 -19.93 5.73
N VAL A 296 -1.02 -18.71 6.12
CA VAL A 296 -1.44 -18.11 7.38
C VAL A 296 -2.95 -17.90 7.36
N LYS A 297 -3.64 -18.53 8.31
CA LYS A 297 -5.04 -18.20 8.61
C LYS A 297 -5.10 -16.83 9.29
N LEU A 298 -6.01 -15.98 8.84
CA LEU A 298 -6.22 -14.64 9.39
C LEU A 298 -7.08 -14.69 10.67
N VAL A 299 -6.59 -15.45 11.66
CA VAL A 299 -7.15 -15.58 13.00
C VAL A 299 -6.64 -14.44 13.87
N SER A 300 -7.54 -13.90 14.69
CA SER A 300 -7.21 -12.82 15.61
C SER A 300 -6.32 -13.30 16.77
N CYS A 301 -5.32 -12.49 17.14
CA CYS A 301 -4.48 -12.71 18.31
C CYS A 301 -5.11 -12.28 19.65
N VAL A 302 -6.43 -11.98 19.69
CA VAL A 302 -7.14 -11.50 20.90
C VAL A 302 -6.89 -12.40 22.12
N ALA A 303 -6.92 -13.72 21.95
CA ALA A 303 -6.73 -14.65 23.07
C ALA A 303 -5.32 -14.56 23.68
N GLN A 304 -4.32 -14.11 22.91
CA GLN A 304 -2.91 -14.08 23.29
C GLN A 304 -2.51 -12.73 23.91
N SER A 305 -3.17 -11.63 23.54
CA SER A 305 -2.85 -10.28 24.00
C SER A 305 -3.62 -9.90 25.28
N PRO A 306 -2.94 -9.52 26.38
CA PRO A 306 -3.59 -8.95 27.56
C PRO A 306 -4.43 -7.71 27.25
N ILE A 307 -3.91 -6.80 26.41
CA ILE A 307 -4.60 -5.58 25.99
C ILE A 307 -5.91 -5.88 25.27
N LEU A 308 -5.91 -6.84 24.33
CA LEU A 308 -7.11 -7.17 23.56
C LEU A 308 -8.18 -7.89 24.39
N ARG A 309 -7.79 -8.57 25.47
CA ARG A 309 -8.76 -9.14 26.43
C ARG A 309 -9.44 -8.07 27.27
N LEU A 310 -8.79 -6.93 27.50
CA LEU A 310 -9.32 -5.81 28.28
C LEU A 310 -10.09 -4.80 27.40
N GLU A 311 -9.66 -4.62 26.16
CA GLU A 311 -10.29 -3.77 25.14
C GLU A 311 -10.80 -4.61 23.95
N PRO A 312 -11.80 -5.49 24.12
CA PRO A 312 -12.32 -6.28 23.02
C PRO A 312 -12.86 -5.38 21.92
N THR A 313 -12.32 -5.50 20.71
CA THR A 313 -12.82 -4.76 19.55
C THR A 313 -13.91 -5.56 18.81
N THR A 314 -14.70 -4.87 17.98
CA THR A 314 -16.03 -5.32 17.56
C THR A 314 -16.11 -6.28 16.37
N SER A 315 -15.00 -6.65 15.70
CA SER A 315 -15.11 -6.99 14.26
C SER A 315 -14.54 -8.30 13.71
N THR A 316 -14.01 -9.24 14.50
CA THR A 316 -13.62 -10.54 13.91
C THR A 316 -13.99 -11.74 14.76
N PRO A 317 -14.63 -12.77 14.16
CA PRO A 317 -14.79 -14.05 14.82
C PRO A 317 -13.43 -14.56 15.29
N SER A 318 -13.35 -14.91 16.57
CA SER A 318 -12.26 -15.69 17.14
C SER A 318 -12.21 -17.14 16.64
N ASP A 319 -13.17 -17.53 15.79
CA ASP A 319 -13.32 -18.90 15.32
C ASP A 319 -12.35 -19.19 14.17
N ASP A 320 -11.26 -19.86 14.54
CA ASP A 320 -10.23 -20.44 13.65
C ASP A 320 -10.83 -21.30 12.52
N GLU A 321 -12.03 -21.88 12.73
CA GLU A 321 -12.71 -22.69 11.71
C GLU A 321 -13.21 -21.88 10.51
N LEU A 322 -13.54 -20.61 10.68
CA LEU A 322 -14.11 -19.75 9.62
C LEU A 322 -13.10 -18.74 9.05
N ALA A 323 -11.93 -18.60 9.65
CA ALA A 323 -10.92 -17.65 9.19
C ALA A 323 -10.30 -18.11 7.86
N PRO A 324 -10.34 -17.28 6.78
CA PRO A 324 -9.69 -17.63 5.53
C PRO A 324 -8.17 -17.58 5.69
N THR A 325 -7.46 -18.34 4.85
CA THR A 325 -6.02 -18.13 4.64
C THR A 325 -5.77 -16.79 3.95
N MET A 326 -4.56 -16.24 4.10
CA MET A 326 -4.15 -15.02 3.42
C MET A 326 -4.26 -15.16 1.89
N GLU A 327 -3.92 -16.33 1.34
CA GLU A 327 -4.08 -16.62 -0.09
C GLU A 327 -5.55 -16.50 -0.52
N THR A 328 -6.45 -17.18 0.20
CA THR A 328 -7.89 -17.17 -0.10
C THR A 328 -8.42 -15.75 -0.01
N TRP A 329 -8.14 -15.06 1.10
CA TRP A 329 -8.54 -13.68 1.33
C TRP A 329 -8.12 -12.76 0.19
N ARG A 330 -6.83 -12.78 -0.17
CA ARG A 330 -6.28 -11.94 -1.23
C ARG A 330 -6.90 -12.28 -2.58
N LYS A 331 -6.89 -13.54 -3.00
CA LYS A 331 -7.40 -13.94 -4.32
C LYS A 331 -8.86 -13.54 -4.50
N THR A 332 -9.70 -13.73 -3.49
CA THR A 332 -11.12 -13.35 -3.57
C THR A 332 -11.28 -11.82 -3.60
N ARG A 333 -10.48 -11.06 -2.85
CA ARG A 333 -10.52 -9.58 -2.86
C ARG A 333 -10.04 -8.98 -4.18
N VAL A 334 -9.02 -9.57 -4.81
CA VAL A 334 -8.50 -9.05 -6.09
C VAL A 334 -9.43 -9.39 -7.24
N SER A 335 -10.01 -10.60 -7.28
CA SER A 335 -10.90 -11.02 -8.37
C SER A 335 -12.26 -10.32 -8.35
N SER A 336 -12.76 -9.98 -7.17
CA SER A 336 -14.01 -9.23 -6.97
C SER A 336 -13.89 -7.74 -7.27
N TYR A 337 -12.70 -7.14 -7.10
CA TYR A 337 -12.49 -5.71 -7.29
C TYR A 337 -12.98 -5.24 -8.67
N GLY A 338 -13.94 -4.31 -8.67
CA GLY A 338 -14.55 -3.73 -9.87
C GLY A 338 -15.36 -4.71 -10.74
N SER A 339 -15.83 -5.82 -10.17
CA SER A 339 -16.84 -6.70 -10.79
C SER A 339 -18.25 -6.13 -10.55
N LYS A 340 -19.00 -5.87 -11.63
CA LYS A 340 -20.38 -5.33 -11.62
C LYS A 340 -21.45 -6.23 -10.97
N GLY A 341 -21.06 -7.31 -10.28
CA GLY A 341 -21.95 -8.35 -9.75
C GLY A 341 -21.95 -8.50 -8.23
N ALA A 342 -21.10 -7.76 -7.53
CA ALA A 342 -21.24 -7.60 -6.09
C ALA A 342 -22.55 -6.84 -5.84
N ALA A 343 -23.51 -7.45 -5.15
CA ALA A 343 -24.71 -6.74 -4.71
C ALA A 343 -24.28 -5.66 -3.72
N LEU A 344 -24.04 -4.45 -4.23
CA LEU A 344 -23.71 -3.27 -3.45
C LEU A 344 -24.98 -2.84 -2.73
N THR A 345 -25.11 -3.18 -1.45
CA THR A 345 -26.21 -2.66 -0.63
C THR A 345 -25.84 -1.27 -0.13
N PRO A 346 -26.69 -0.24 -0.29
CA PRO A 346 -26.46 1.04 0.35
C PRO A 346 -26.45 0.86 1.86
N ALA A 347 -25.34 1.19 2.54
CA ALA A 347 -25.38 1.32 3.98
C ALA A 347 -26.27 2.52 4.34
N SER A 348 -26.92 2.47 5.50
CA SER A 348 -27.71 3.54 6.07
C SER A 348 -26.89 4.84 6.16
N GLY A 349 -27.09 5.75 5.19
CA GLY A 349 -26.34 7.01 5.07
C GLY A 349 -25.87 7.38 3.65
N GLY A 350 -26.05 6.52 2.64
CA GLY A 350 -25.92 6.89 1.21
C GLY A 350 -24.50 7.15 0.68
N MET A 351 -23.47 7.11 1.51
CA MET A 351 -22.05 7.31 1.12
C MET A 351 -21.18 6.04 1.17
N ILE A 352 -21.77 4.90 1.54
CA ILE A 352 -21.05 3.64 1.73
C ILE A 352 -21.82 2.54 1.00
N GLU A 353 -21.15 1.85 0.08
CA GLU A 353 -21.65 0.66 -0.60
C GLU A 353 -21.04 -0.58 0.07
N GLU A 354 -21.83 -1.62 0.37
CA GLU A 354 -21.32 -2.82 1.02
C GLU A 354 -21.32 -4.04 0.08
N GLU A 355 -20.26 -4.84 0.09
CA GLU A 355 -20.09 -6.08 -0.69
C GLU A 355 -19.72 -7.24 0.24
N THR A 356 -20.33 -8.41 0.10
CA THR A 356 -19.94 -9.60 0.88
C THR A 356 -19.02 -10.52 0.08
N ILE A 357 -17.79 -10.74 0.57
CA ILE A 357 -16.76 -11.58 -0.04
C ILE A 357 -16.39 -12.71 0.93
N ALA A 358 -16.55 -13.97 0.51
CA ALA A 358 -16.27 -15.15 1.34
C ALA A 358 -16.95 -15.10 2.73
N GLY A 359 -18.19 -14.60 2.79
CA GLY A 359 -18.95 -14.45 4.03
C GLY A 359 -18.64 -13.18 4.84
N ILE A 360 -17.84 -12.26 4.30
CA ILE A 360 -17.35 -11.06 5.01
C ILE A 360 -17.82 -9.79 4.30
N VAL A 361 -18.49 -8.90 5.02
CA VAL A 361 -18.95 -7.60 4.50
C VAL A 361 -17.78 -6.62 4.38
N ILE A 362 -17.63 -6.01 3.23
CA ILE A 362 -16.60 -5.03 2.85
C ILE A 362 -17.31 -3.75 2.44
N LYS A 363 -16.74 -2.61 2.83
CA LYS A 363 -17.34 -1.30 2.61
C LYS A 363 -16.52 -0.53 1.57
N HIS A 364 -17.19 -0.08 0.52
CA HIS A 364 -16.69 0.81 -0.51
C HIS A 364 -17.18 2.23 -0.20
N TYR A 365 -16.29 3.21 -0.28
CA TYR A 365 -16.57 4.61 0.08
C TYR A 365 -16.40 5.46 -1.16
N ASN A 366 -17.52 5.94 -1.73
CA ASN A 366 -17.55 6.73 -2.97
C ASN A 366 -17.32 8.23 -2.74
#